data_AF-A0A9E3U9C0-F1
#
_entry.id   AF-A0A9E3U9C0-F1
#
_cell.length_a   1.000
_cell.length_b   1.000
_cell.length_c   1.000
_cell.angle_alpha   90.00
_cell.angle_beta   90.00
_cell.angle_gamma   90.00
#
_symmetry.space_group_name_H-M   'P 1'
#
loop_
_entity.id
_entity.type
_entity.pdbx_description
1 polymer ?
#
loop_
_entity_poly.entity_id
_entity_poly.type
_entity_poly.pdbx_seq_one_letter_code
_entity_poly.pdbx_strand_id
1 'polypeptide(L)'
;MKHAAAVVALFALACTTTKGAGPDEPRTAPATTVGIAPVAPTAIVQENAIQTAEAPPARPPAKPSLGDPCKAGDPSCGTKGRVAMTVEMKNIPGRKREVPCEMQEVPSEGFGEHGAGCVKDDKIYLASDCIECRMYSRWEMTGVVAEMTDPQLVLAQRRVGLGPEPILRTTEGWRTALASAKGRRRP
;
A
#
# COMPACT_ATOMS: atom_id res chain seq x y z
N MET A 1 -33.41 -26.03 -26.66
CA MET A 1 -33.01 -24.63 -26.40
C MET A 1 -33.18 -24.37 -24.91
N LYS A 2 -32.10 -24.47 -24.13
CA LYS A 2 -32.11 -24.38 -22.67
C LYS A 2 -31.36 -23.10 -22.27
N HIS A 3 -32.03 -22.17 -21.60
CA HIS A 3 -31.41 -21.00 -21.01
C HIS A 3 -30.85 -21.36 -19.63
N ALA A 4 -29.56 -21.10 -19.41
CA ALA A 4 -28.93 -21.15 -18.11
C ALA A 4 -28.60 -19.71 -17.69
N ALA A 5 -29.32 -19.20 -16.70
CA ALA A 5 -28.98 -17.99 -15.97
C ALA A 5 -28.08 -18.39 -14.80
N ALA A 6 -26.83 -17.94 -14.81
CA ALA A 6 -25.93 -18.07 -13.66
C ALA A 6 -25.97 -16.76 -12.86
N VAL A 7 -26.63 -16.82 -11.71
CA VAL A 7 -26.56 -15.81 -10.66
C VAL A 7 -25.22 -16.00 -9.95
N VAL A 8 -24.29 -15.06 -10.12
CA VAL A 8 -23.04 -15.04 -9.34
C VAL A 8 -23.20 -14.03 -8.21
N ALA A 9 -23.09 -14.55 -7.00
CA ALA A 9 -23.25 -13.86 -5.73
C ALA A 9 -22.22 -12.73 -5.54
N LEU A 10 -22.70 -11.59 -5.07
CA LEU A 10 -21.90 -10.52 -4.48
C LEU A 10 -21.23 -11.03 -3.19
N PHE A 11 -19.91 -11.07 -3.16
CA PHE A 11 -19.15 -11.01 -1.90
C PHE A 11 -18.96 -9.54 -1.53
N ALA A 12 -19.84 -9.03 -0.68
CA ALA A 12 -19.62 -7.80 0.07
C ALA A 12 -18.62 -8.11 1.19
N LEU A 13 -17.40 -7.60 1.10
CA LEU A 13 -16.51 -7.51 2.26
C LEU A 13 -17.02 -6.36 3.14
N ALA A 14 -17.93 -6.67 4.05
CA ALA A 14 -18.28 -5.78 5.15
C ALA A 14 -17.14 -5.79 6.18
N CYS A 15 -16.47 -4.64 6.36
CA CYS A 15 -15.65 -4.40 7.54
C CYS A 15 -16.57 -4.34 8.76
N THR A 16 -16.67 -5.45 9.49
CA THR A 16 -17.41 -5.55 10.74
C THR A 16 -16.68 -4.78 11.84
N THR A 17 -17.29 -3.68 12.28
CA THR A 17 -16.94 -2.97 13.51
C THR A 17 -17.31 -3.85 14.72
N THR A 18 -16.32 -4.40 15.41
CA THR A 18 -16.51 -5.01 16.73
C THR A 18 -16.69 -3.90 17.77
N LYS A 19 -17.95 -3.66 18.12
CA LYS A 19 -18.37 -2.78 19.22
C LYS A 19 -18.16 -3.54 20.53
N GLY A 20 -17.21 -3.06 21.34
CA GLY A 20 -16.94 -3.58 22.67
C GLY A 20 -18.12 -3.36 23.62
N ALA A 21 -18.38 -4.38 24.43
CA ALA A 21 -19.16 -4.30 25.66
C ALA A 21 -18.38 -5.09 26.73
N GLY A 22 -17.98 -4.40 27.81
CA GLY A 22 -17.55 -5.04 29.06
C GLY A 22 -18.73 -5.73 29.75
N PRO A 23 -18.48 -6.50 30.83
CA PRO A 23 -18.34 -5.85 32.13
C PRO A 23 -17.21 -6.40 33.01
N ASP A 24 -16.97 -5.65 34.09
CA ASP A 24 -16.05 -5.86 35.22
C ASP A 24 -15.84 -7.31 35.69
N GLU A 25 -14.58 -7.66 35.95
CA GLU A 25 -14.26 -8.71 36.94
C GLU A 25 -12.99 -8.34 37.75
N PRO A 26 -12.94 -8.62 39.07
CA PRO A 26 -11.99 -7.98 39.99
C PRO A 26 -10.57 -8.53 39.94
N ARG A 27 -9.64 -7.60 40.11
CA ARG A 27 -8.22 -7.79 40.39
C ARG A 27 -8.02 -8.68 41.63
N THR A 28 -7.48 -9.89 41.44
CA THR A 28 -6.92 -10.69 42.54
C THR A 28 -5.46 -11.00 42.21
N ALA A 29 -4.55 -10.39 42.97
CA ALA A 29 -3.12 -10.63 42.88
C ALA A 29 -2.72 -11.78 43.82
N PRO A 30 -1.99 -12.80 43.37
CA PRO A 30 -1.25 -13.66 44.28
C PRO A 30 0.15 -13.08 44.54
N ALA A 31 0.41 -12.80 45.81
CA ALA A 31 1.73 -12.51 46.34
C ALA A 31 2.64 -13.73 46.14
N THR A 32 3.70 -13.59 45.34
CA THR A 32 4.78 -14.58 45.30
C THR A 32 5.92 -14.10 46.19
N THR A 33 6.14 -14.87 47.25
CA THR A 33 7.21 -14.73 48.23
C THR A 33 8.59 -14.78 47.57
N VAL A 34 9.41 -13.80 47.93
CA VAL A 34 10.84 -13.71 47.61
C VAL A 34 11.60 -14.74 48.44
N GLY A 35 12.17 -15.76 47.78
CA GLY A 35 13.16 -16.66 48.37
C GLY A 35 14.57 -16.21 48.01
N ILE A 36 15.32 -15.71 48.99
CA ILE A 36 16.75 -15.40 48.86
C ILE A 36 17.53 -16.63 49.30
N ALA A 37 18.26 -17.26 48.36
CA ALA A 37 19.30 -18.23 48.67
C ALA A 37 20.68 -17.58 48.44
N PRO A 38 21.64 -17.69 49.37
CA PRO A 38 22.99 -17.19 49.17
C PRO A 38 23.81 -18.22 48.41
N VAL A 39 24.34 -17.85 47.23
CA VAL A 39 25.31 -18.68 46.51
C VAL A 39 26.54 -17.83 46.23
N ALA A 40 27.67 -18.27 46.77
CA ALA A 40 28.98 -17.65 46.62
C ALA A 40 29.44 -17.64 45.14
N PRO A 41 30.08 -16.58 44.64
CA PRO A 41 30.79 -16.64 43.38
C PRO A 41 32.24 -17.07 43.60
N THR A 42 32.52 -18.33 43.28
CA THR A 42 33.88 -18.84 43.04
C THR A 42 34.25 -18.60 41.58
N ALA A 43 35.50 -18.17 41.37
CA ALA A 43 36.30 -18.24 40.14
C ALA A 43 35.87 -17.35 38.95
N ILE A 44 36.63 -16.27 38.78
CA ILE A 44 36.80 -15.55 37.53
C ILE A 44 37.53 -16.48 36.56
N VAL A 45 36.83 -17.02 35.56
CA VAL A 45 37.44 -17.57 34.35
C VAL A 45 37.44 -16.46 33.32
N GLN A 46 38.63 -15.97 32.97
CA GLN A 46 38.86 -14.95 31.97
C GLN A 46 38.72 -15.59 30.59
N GLU A 47 37.50 -15.60 30.05
CA GLU A 47 37.22 -16.01 28.69
C GLU A 47 37.71 -14.90 27.75
N ASN A 48 38.78 -15.20 27.01
CA ASN A 48 39.34 -14.32 26.00
C ASN A 48 38.31 -14.21 24.85
N ALA A 49 37.44 -13.21 24.93
CA ALA A 49 36.49 -12.89 23.88
C ALA A 49 37.28 -12.47 22.63
N ILE A 50 37.37 -13.38 21.66
CA ILE A 50 37.66 -13.05 20.28
C ILE A 50 36.57 -12.06 19.87
N GLN A 51 36.93 -10.80 19.70
CA GLN A 51 36.07 -9.78 19.12
C GLN A 51 35.78 -10.21 17.67
N THR A 52 34.69 -10.94 17.49
CA THR A 52 34.05 -11.10 16.19
C THR A 52 33.66 -9.70 15.74
N ALA A 53 34.38 -9.16 14.76
CA ALA A 53 34.04 -7.90 14.12
C ALA A 53 32.59 -8.02 13.64
N GLU A 54 31.70 -7.27 14.28
CA GLU A 54 30.29 -7.18 13.89
C GLU A 54 30.26 -6.65 12.46
N ALA A 55 29.83 -7.49 11.51
CA ALA A 55 29.68 -7.10 10.13
C ALA A 55 28.77 -5.86 10.09
N PRO A 56 29.12 -4.81 9.33
CA PRO A 56 28.29 -3.62 9.24
C PRO A 56 26.86 -4.04 8.86
N PRO A 57 25.82 -3.43 9.46
CA PRO A 57 24.45 -3.84 9.26
C PRO A 57 24.16 -3.91 7.76
N ALA A 58 23.66 -5.07 7.32
CA ALA A 58 23.33 -5.30 5.92
C ALA A 58 22.42 -4.17 5.45
N ARG A 59 22.81 -3.50 4.35
CA ARG A 59 21.95 -2.46 3.76
C ARG A 59 20.60 -3.10 3.45
N PRO A 60 19.48 -2.45 3.80
CA PRO A 60 18.16 -2.95 3.43
C PRO A 60 18.14 -3.17 1.91
N PRO A 61 17.49 -4.26 1.43
CA PRO A 61 17.43 -4.55 0.02
C PRO A 61 16.89 -3.33 -0.75
N ALA A 62 17.56 -2.99 -1.86
CA ALA A 62 17.11 -1.89 -2.70
C ALA A 62 15.67 -2.15 -3.14
N LYS A 63 14.82 -1.11 -3.08
CA LYS A 63 13.45 -1.22 -3.58
C LYS A 63 13.51 -1.56 -5.08
N PRO A 64 12.69 -2.51 -5.56
CA PRO A 64 12.62 -2.83 -6.97
C PRO A 64 12.21 -1.60 -7.78
N SER A 65 12.92 -1.37 -8.88
CA SER A 65 12.70 -0.25 -9.78
C SER A 65 11.90 -0.70 -11.01
N LEU A 66 11.26 0.25 -11.70
CA LEU A 66 10.51 -0.05 -12.92
C LEU A 66 11.44 -0.67 -13.97
N GLY A 67 11.01 -1.79 -14.54
CA GLY A 67 11.76 -2.54 -15.54
C GLY A 67 12.69 -3.62 -14.99
N ASP A 68 12.92 -3.66 -13.67
CA ASP A 68 13.70 -4.74 -13.06
C ASP A 68 13.02 -6.11 -13.25
N PRO A 69 13.80 -7.19 -13.39
CA PRO A 69 13.23 -8.53 -13.42
C PRO A 69 12.51 -8.83 -12.10
N CYS A 70 11.35 -9.47 -12.19
CA CYS A 70 10.58 -9.89 -11.02
C CYS A 70 10.14 -11.35 -11.14
N LYS A 71 9.79 -11.92 -9.99
CA LYS A 71 9.24 -13.27 -9.93
C LYS A 71 7.78 -13.24 -10.36
N ALA A 72 7.37 -14.27 -11.12
CA ALA A 72 5.96 -14.47 -11.45
C ALA A 72 5.11 -14.53 -10.17
N GLY A 73 3.98 -13.83 -10.17
CA GLY A 73 3.09 -13.73 -9.02
C GLY A 73 3.40 -12.58 -8.06
N ASP A 74 4.51 -11.85 -8.22
CA ASP A 74 4.72 -10.60 -7.47
C ASP A 74 3.69 -9.55 -7.93
N PRO A 75 2.96 -8.89 -7.00
CA PRO A 75 1.94 -7.90 -7.35
C PRO A 75 2.44 -6.73 -8.21
N SER A 76 3.73 -6.43 -8.17
CA SER A 76 4.39 -5.35 -8.94
C SER A 76 4.81 -5.80 -10.34
N CYS A 77 4.81 -7.12 -10.58
CA CYS A 77 5.27 -7.74 -11.82
C CYS A 77 4.22 -7.61 -12.92
N GLY A 78 4.63 -7.08 -14.08
CA GLY A 78 3.77 -6.94 -15.24
C GLY A 78 3.69 -8.19 -16.12
N THR A 79 3.01 -8.04 -17.25
CA THR A 79 2.82 -9.08 -18.27
C THR A 79 4.13 -9.55 -18.92
N LYS A 80 5.20 -8.75 -18.81
CA LYS A 80 6.50 -9.02 -19.44
C LYS A 80 7.57 -9.58 -18.48
N GLY A 81 7.18 -10.06 -17.30
CA GLY A 81 8.10 -10.65 -16.31
C GLY A 81 9.06 -9.65 -15.67
N ARG A 82 8.68 -8.36 -15.68
CA ARG A 82 9.43 -7.25 -15.08
C ARG A 82 8.49 -6.31 -14.34
N VAL A 83 9.05 -5.54 -13.42
CA VAL A 83 8.29 -4.62 -12.56
C VAL A 83 7.61 -3.56 -13.44
N ALA A 84 6.29 -3.63 -13.54
CA ALA A 84 5.49 -2.73 -14.36
C ALA A 84 4.87 -1.58 -13.57
N MET A 85 4.84 -1.68 -12.24
CA MET A 85 4.49 -0.58 -11.37
C MET A 85 5.30 -0.59 -10.08
N THR A 86 5.55 0.59 -9.54
CA THR A 86 6.09 0.81 -8.20
C THR A 86 5.08 1.57 -7.38
N VAL A 87 4.98 1.22 -6.11
CA VAL A 87 4.06 1.84 -5.15
C VAL A 87 4.85 2.28 -3.93
N GLU A 88 4.66 3.52 -3.52
CA GLU A 88 5.19 4.07 -2.28
C GLU A 88 4.06 4.58 -1.40
N MET A 89 4.09 4.17 -0.13
CA MET A 89 3.26 4.77 0.91
C MET A 89 4.09 5.76 1.72
N LYS A 90 3.58 6.97 1.91
CA LYS A 90 4.22 8.07 2.64
C LYS A 90 3.23 8.59 3.69
N ASN A 91 3.67 8.70 4.93
CA ASN A 91 2.84 9.24 6.04
C ASN A 91 3.19 10.71 6.34
N ILE A 92 3.88 11.39 5.44
CA ILE A 92 4.42 12.74 5.68
C ILE A 92 3.56 13.76 4.94
N PRO A 93 2.75 14.57 5.64
CA PRO A 93 2.01 15.65 5.02
C PRO A 93 2.96 16.73 4.48
N GLY A 94 2.55 17.44 3.43
CA GLY A 94 3.23 18.65 2.95
C GLY A 94 4.46 18.47 2.06
N ARG A 95 4.98 17.25 1.86
CA ARG A 95 6.03 17.04 0.85
C ARG A 95 5.45 17.21 -0.55
N LYS A 96 6.07 18.03 -1.40
CA LYS A 96 5.68 18.14 -2.82
C LYS A 96 5.92 16.80 -3.52
N ARG A 97 5.00 16.43 -4.42
CA ARG A 97 5.15 15.24 -5.27
C ARG A 97 6.24 15.51 -6.31
N GLU A 98 7.23 14.65 -6.37
CA GLU A 98 8.30 14.69 -7.37
C GLU A 98 7.82 13.89 -8.59
N VAL A 99 6.95 14.50 -9.40
CA VAL A 99 6.40 13.89 -10.62
C VAL A 99 6.74 14.75 -11.84
N PRO A 100 6.95 14.14 -13.02
CA PRO A 100 7.49 14.85 -14.18
C PRO A 100 6.42 15.56 -15.03
N CYS A 101 5.17 15.60 -14.56
CA CYS A 101 4.02 16.22 -15.21
C CYS A 101 3.07 16.86 -14.19
N GLU A 102 2.21 17.76 -14.67
CA GLU A 102 1.15 18.38 -13.85
C GLU A 102 0.08 17.36 -13.47
N MET A 103 -0.15 17.21 -12.17
CA MET A 103 -1.15 16.29 -11.63
C MET A 103 -2.57 16.83 -11.84
N GLN A 104 -3.42 16.03 -12.44
CA GLN A 104 -4.83 16.31 -12.62
C GLN A 104 -5.60 15.69 -11.46
N GLU A 105 -6.31 16.51 -10.70
CA GLU A 105 -7.13 16.06 -9.59
C GLU A 105 -8.37 15.33 -10.10
N VAL A 106 -8.66 14.20 -9.48
CA VAL A 106 -9.88 13.43 -9.68
C VAL A 106 -10.82 13.75 -8.52
N PRO A 107 -12.01 14.29 -8.80
CA PRO A 107 -13.01 14.54 -7.77
C PRO A 107 -13.37 13.25 -7.04
N SER A 108 -13.43 13.32 -5.71
CA SER A 108 -13.86 12.20 -4.87
C SER A 108 -15.29 12.42 -4.39
N GLU A 109 -16.07 11.34 -4.33
CA GLU A 109 -17.44 11.37 -3.85
C GLU A 109 -17.55 11.29 -2.31
N GLY A 110 -16.44 10.98 -1.62
CA GLY A 110 -16.38 10.73 -0.18
C GLY A 110 -15.50 11.72 0.59
N PHE A 111 -15.67 11.73 1.91
CA PHE A 111 -14.77 12.45 2.80
C PHE A 111 -13.45 11.69 2.94
N GLY A 112 -12.33 12.35 2.66
CA GLY A 112 -11.01 11.91 3.10
C GLY A 112 -10.11 11.29 2.04
N GLU A 113 -10.65 10.79 0.91
CA GLU A 113 -9.82 10.28 -0.19
C GLU A 113 -9.77 11.26 -1.35
N HIS A 114 -8.57 11.63 -1.81
CA HIS A 114 -8.36 12.50 -2.96
C HIS A 114 -7.37 11.87 -3.93
N GLY A 115 -7.83 11.54 -5.13
CA GLY A 115 -7.00 10.99 -6.20
C GLY A 115 -6.47 12.09 -7.11
N ALA A 116 -5.27 11.90 -7.64
CA ALA A 116 -4.74 12.71 -8.72
C ALA A 116 -3.82 11.86 -9.60
N GLY A 117 -3.69 12.23 -10.86
CA GLY A 117 -2.80 11.54 -11.78
C GLY A 117 -2.31 12.40 -12.92
N CYS A 118 -1.19 11.99 -13.52
CA CYS A 118 -0.75 12.51 -14.80
C CYS A 118 -0.12 11.40 -15.64
N VAL A 119 -0.06 11.64 -16.94
CA VAL A 119 0.53 10.71 -17.91
C VAL A 119 1.65 11.43 -18.62
N LYS A 120 2.83 10.82 -18.66
CA LYS A 120 3.96 11.32 -19.43
C LYS A 120 4.60 10.14 -20.15
N ASP A 121 4.88 10.31 -21.43
CA ASP A 121 5.39 9.26 -22.30
C ASP A 121 4.46 8.03 -22.27
N ASP A 122 4.99 6.88 -21.88
CA ASP A 122 4.29 5.60 -21.70
C ASP A 122 3.88 5.31 -20.25
N LYS A 123 4.13 6.24 -19.33
CA LYS A 123 3.97 6.07 -17.89
C LYS A 123 2.81 6.86 -17.32
N ILE A 124 2.18 6.26 -16.31
CA ILE A 124 1.24 6.92 -15.42
C ILE A 124 1.93 7.23 -14.09
N TYR A 125 1.66 8.42 -13.57
CA TYR A 125 2.08 8.88 -12.25
C TYR A 125 0.81 9.18 -11.49
N LEU A 126 0.52 8.37 -10.48
CA LEU A 126 -0.71 8.44 -9.72
C LEU A 126 -0.38 8.76 -8.27
N ALA A 127 -1.27 9.48 -7.63
CA ALA A 127 -1.22 9.68 -6.20
C ALA A 127 -2.62 9.68 -5.64
N SER A 128 -2.76 9.19 -4.41
CA SER A 128 -3.93 9.46 -3.61
C SER A 128 -3.55 9.79 -2.18
N ASP A 129 -4.28 10.74 -1.63
CA ASP A 129 -4.23 11.08 -0.23
C ASP A 129 -5.46 10.49 0.43
N CYS A 130 -5.28 9.76 1.53
CA CYS A 130 -6.36 9.27 2.36
C CYS A 130 -6.16 9.82 3.78
N ILE A 131 -7.22 10.45 4.30
CA ILE A 131 -7.32 10.93 5.68
C ILE A 131 -8.38 10.07 6.36
N GLU A 132 -7.93 9.01 7.01
CA GLU A 132 -8.77 8.16 7.85
C GLU A 132 -8.37 8.35 9.32
N CYS A 133 -9.32 8.53 10.22
CA CYS A 133 -9.07 8.67 11.66
C CYS A 133 -8.00 9.73 12.04
N ARG A 134 -7.89 10.83 11.27
CA ARG A 134 -6.85 11.87 11.39
C ARG A 134 -5.42 11.40 11.09
N MET A 135 -5.25 10.20 10.56
CA MET A 135 -3.97 9.71 10.05
C MET A 135 -3.87 10.02 8.56
N TYR A 136 -2.81 10.73 8.19
CA TYR A 136 -2.51 11.01 6.80
C TYR A 136 -1.74 9.84 6.20
N SER A 137 -2.32 9.23 5.17
CA SER A 137 -1.61 8.29 4.32
C SER A 137 -1.62 8.80 2.88
N ARG A 138 -0.45 8.84 2.27
CA ARG A 138 -0.30 9.12 0.86
C ARG A 138 0.18 7.87 0.15
N TRP A 139 -0.52 7.52 -0.91
CA TRP A 139 -0.15 6.49 -1.84
C TRP A 139 0.36 7.18 -3.11
N GLU A 140 1.55 6.81 -3.58
CA GLU A 140 2.11 7.28 -4.84
C GLU A 140 2.46 6.04 -5.68
N MET A 141 2.13 6.07 -6.96
CA MET A 141 2.41 4.98 -7.88
C MET A 141 2.98 5.51 -9.19
N THR A 142 3.97 4.82 -9.72
CA THR A 142 4.38 4.96 -11.12
C THR A 142 4.17 3.64 -11.84
N GLY A 143 3.62 3.65 -13.05
CA GLY A 143 3.41 2.42 -13.81
C GLY A 143 3.58 2.59 -15.32
N VAL A 144 4.00 1.54 -16.00
CA VAL A 144 4.10 1.46 -17.47
C VAL A 144 2.83 0.78 -17.99
N VAL A 145 1.90 1.58 -18.54
CA VAL A 145 0.53 1.13 -18.81
C VAL A 145 0.48 -0.12 -19.70
N ALA A 146 1.31 -0.16 -20.75
CA ALA A 146 1.35 -1.26 -21.71
C ALA A 146 1.87 -2.60 -21.13
N GLU A 147 2.43 -2.58 -19.92
CA GLU A 147 3.02 -3.75 -19.27
C GLU A 147 2.26 -4.17 -18.02
N MET A 148 1.36 -3.31 -17.54
CA MET A 148 0.51 -3.61 -16.41
C MET A 148 -0.52 -4.67 -16.79
N THR A 149 -0.82 -5.54 -15.83
CA THR A 149 -1.91 -6.52 -15.92
C THR A 149 -3.25 -5.85 -15.61
N ASP A 150 -4.35 -6.47 -16.01
CA ASP A 150 -5.71 -5.96 -15.76
C ASP A 150 -5.97 -5.66 -14.27
N PRO A 151 -5.61 -6.55 -13.31
CA PRO A 151 -5.77 -6.23 -11.90
C PRO A 151 -4.98 -4.99 -11.45
N GLN A 152 -3.79 -4.75 -12.02
CA GLN A 152 -2.98 -3.60 -11.67
C GLN A 152 -3.59 -2.31 -12.20
N LEU A 153 -4.13 -2.33 -13.43
CA LEU A 153 -4.85 -1.20 -14.02
C LEU A 153 -6.12 -0.86 -13.24
N VAL A 154 -6.89 -1.88 -12.84
CA VAL A 154 -8.08 -1.69 -12.00
C VAL A 154 -7.72 -1.14 -10.63
N LEU A 155 -6.67 -1.65 -9.99
CA LEU A 155 -6.17 -1.13 -8.71
C LEU A 155 -5.79 0.35 -8.85
N ALA A 156 -5.02 0.68 -9.90
CA ALA A 156 -4.60 2.04 -10.20
C ALA A 156 -5.81 2.97 -10.39
N GLN A 157 -6.82 2.55 -11.18
CA GLN A 157 -8.04 3.33 -11.42
C GLN A 157 -8.77 3.63 -10.11
N ARG A 158 -9.03 2.59 -9.31
CA ARG A 158 -9.72 2.73 -8.02
C ARG A 158 -8.98 3.64 -7.07
N ARG A 159 -7.64 3.53 -7.01
CA ARG A 159 -6.82 4.32 -6.09
C ARG A 159 -6.87 5.80 -6.36
N VAL A 160 -7.10 6.22 -7.61
CA VAL A 160 -7.30 7.63 -7.96
C VAL A 160 -8.75 8.02 -8.09
N GLY A 161 -9.71 7.18 -7.66
CA GLY A 161 -11.14 7.50 -7.71
C GLY A 161 -11.77 7.39 -9.11
N LEU A 162 -11.11 6.75 -10.07
CA LEU A 162 -11.73 6.38 -11.34
C LEU A 162 -12.52 5.07 -11.17
N GLY A 163 -13.64 4.97 -11.89
CA GLY A 163 -14.44 3.73 -11.92
C GLY A 163 -13.61 2.55 -12.44
N PRO A 164 -13.91 1.31 -12.01
CA PRO A 164 -13.15 0.12 -12.40
C PRO A 164 -13.37 -0.29 -13.86
N GLU A 165 -14.46 0.18 -14.49
CA GLU A 165 -14.82 -0.13 -15.87
C GLU A 165 -15.10 1.17 -16.65
N PRO A 166 -14.71 1.25 -17.94
CA PRO A 166 -13.87 0.28 -18.65
C PRO A 166 -12.42 0.29 -18.13
N ILE A 167 -11.71 -0.83 -18.25
CA ILE A 167 -10.29 -0.89 -17.88
C ILE A 167 -9.44 -0.06 -18.87
N LEU A 168 -8.69 0.90 -18.33
CA LEU A 168 -7.88 1.85 -19.09
C LEU A 168 -6.55 1.21 -19.50
N ARG A 169 -6.52 0.59 -20.69
CA ARG A 169 -5.36 -0.14 -21.23
C ARG A 169 -4.35 0.70 -21.98
N THR A 170 -4.68 1.96 -22.26
CA THR A 170 -3.86 2.84 -23.09
C THR A 170 -3.55 4.12 -22.35
N THR A 171 -2.37 4.67 -22.58
CA THR A 171 -1.97 5.96 -22.02
C THR A 171 -2.91 7.08 -22.44
N GLU A 172 -3.46 7.01 -23.66
CA GLU A 172 -4.50 7.92 -24.13
C GLU A 172 -5.79 7.78 -23.33
N GLY A 173 -6.25 6.56 -23.05
CA GLY A 173 -7.41 6.32 -22.19
C GLY A 173 -7.24 6.92 -20.80
N TRP A 174 -6.04 6.77 -20.22
CA TRP A 174 -5.67 7.41 -18.96
C TRP A 174 -5.69 8.94 -19.03
N ARG A 175 -5.08 9.54 -20.06
CA ARG A 175 -5.09 10.99 -20.25
C ARG A 175 -6.52 11.53 -20.35
N THR A 176 -7.34 10.89 -21.17
CA THR A 176 -8.74 11.30 -21.38
C THR A 176 -9.57 11.15 -20.10
N ALA A 177 -9.40 10.05 -19.35
CA ALA A 177 -10.12 9.82 -18.11
C ALA A 177 -9.76 10.84 -17.02
N LEU A 178 -8.46 11.12 -16.84
CA LEU A 178 -7.97 12.14 -15.90
C LEU A 178 -8.46 13.55 -16.30
N ALA A 179 -8.39 13.88 -17.60
CA ALA A 179 -8.83 15.18 -18.09
C ALA A 179 -10.34 15.38 -17.94
N SER A 180 -11.13 14.30 -18.12
CA SER A 180 -12.59 14.32 -17.95
C SER A 180 -13.03 14.27 -16.49
N ALA A 181 -12.14 13.90 -15.57
CA ALA A 181 -12.38 14.01 -14.14
C ALA A 181 -12.26 15.47 -13.67
N LYS A 182 -11.32 16.22 -14.25
CA LYS A 182 -11.14 17.67 -14.04
C LYS A 182 -12.39 18.43 -14.51
N GLY A 183 -13.31 18.73 -13.59
CA GLY A 183 -14.50 19.51 -13.87
C GLY A 183 -15.82 18.93 -13.35
N ARG A 184 -15.83 17.69 -12.84
CA ARG A 184 -16.97 17.18 -12.06
C ARG A 184 -16.94 17.76 -10.65
N ARG A 185 -17.10 19.08 -10.52
CA ARG A 185 -17.54 19.66 -9.24
C ARG A 185 -18.98 19.22 -9.02
N ARG A 186 -19.29 18.70 -7.83
CA ARG A 186 -20.67 18.43 -7.40
C ARG A 186 -21.53 19.69 -7.66
N PRO A 187 -22.73 19.56 -8.27
CA PRO A 187 -23.73 20.61 -8.19
C PRO A 187 -24.12 20.90 -6.73
#